data_AF-H8XNZ8-F1
#
_entry.id   AF-H8XNZ8-F1
#
_cell.length_a   1.000
_cell.length_b   1.000
_cell.length_c   1.000
_cell.angle_alpha   90.00
_cell.angle_beta   90.00
_cell.angle_gamma   90.00
#
_symmetry.space_group_name_H-M   'P 1'
#
loop_
_entity.id
_entity.type
_entity.pdbx_description
1 polymer ?
#
loop_
_entity_poly.entity_id
_entity_poly.type
_entity_poly.pdbx_seq_one_letter_code
_entity_poly.pdbx_strand_id
1 'polypeptide(L)'
;MKKTILILLTTYFSFNLNAQNLFPIKLENCKADKFCLDCGDTKATYKEKDFEKLQERLNESLNLKGVSGTVKFQVLVDSKGKGCVLSYNDKSKSQISLRIIEELNNFNKWVPAITKNKKEEKVSINLIFTVKDNKLSGKIERVDMEAFEKSFDKPNSPEIFNKDYTYKNENIKNYKMTVWNTKNSKLSDNSLDNISFDKDGLLWLVVDKGVQSFNGSEFINLEANNTNTKVTESYFAIGVDNNNTKWFDGLQSIYSYDKTWNKHDINEIGIDGAYDIINNPKTEELFFCSDKGLTIFSKGKWKTINKEIVKELPSNRVYYAKKDSKNRIWIGTFSGSIMIDEKGKATNFENTSTVLKGKCITSMDEDENGNIYFSLYEFGDKNAGQVNRDEGIAIYYTNGAFKQFTTSNSGMPFNHTNCVLYDKIEKVLWISTDRAGLVRYDLNNNWENYHNENSEIPTSYISTMTFDKNGNLFLATRQGLVKIERK
;
A
#
# COMPACT_ATOMS: atom_id res chain seq x y z
N MET A 1 8.61 24.32 36.13
CA MET A 1 7.56 23.51 35.47
C MET A 1 7.60 23.79 33.98
N LYS A 2 8.35 22.97 33.22
CA LYS A 2 8.47 23.11 31.76
C LYS A 2 7.27 22.43 31.11
N LYS A 3 6.40 23.20 30.45
CA LYS A 3 5.38 22.69 29.54
C LYS A 3 6.08 22.27 28.25
N THR A 4 6.22 20.97 28.04
CA THR A 4 6.67 20.42 26.75
C THR A 4 5.48 20.41 25.81
N ILE A 5 5.49 21.34 24.84
CA ILE A 5 4.55 21.35 23.71
C ILE A 5 4.92 20.17 22.83
N LEU A 6 4.09 19.13 22.85
CA LEU A 6 4.21 17.99 21.95
C LEU A 6 3.67 18.43 20.59
N ILE A 7 4.59 18.76 19.67
CA ILE A 7 4.26 18.97 18.26
C ILE A 7 3.90 17.60 17.70
N LEU A 8 2.60 17.36 17.53
CA LEU A 8 2.09 16.24 16.73
C LEU A 8 2.65 16.43 15.31
N LEU A 9 3.55 15.55 14.89
CA LEU A 9 3.99 15.46 13.49
C LEU A 9 2.81 14.94 12.69
N THR A 10 2.01 15.88 12.20
CA THR A 10 1.07 15.65 11.12
C THR A 10 1.89 15.32 9.87
N THR A 11 1.89 14.06 9.45
CA THR A 11 2.13 13.78 8.02
C THR A 11 0.90 14.23 7.27
N TYR A 12 0.75 15.54 7.13
CA TYR A 12 0.14 16.07 5.91
C TYR A 12 1.02 15.52 4.78
N PHE A 13 0.52 14.56 4.01
CA PHE A 13 0.91 14.45 2.62
C PHE A 13 0.39 15.72 1.91
N SER A 14 0.99 16.87 2.22
CA SER A 14 1.53 17.65 1.11
C SER A 14 2.44 16.66 0.40
N PHE A 15 2.38 16.51 -0.93
CA PHE A 15 3.41 15.79 -1.66
C PHE A 15 4.77 16.48 -1.43
N ASN A 16 5.35 16.31 -0.25
CA ASN A 16 6.77 16.35 0.00
C ASN A 16 7.22 14.97 -0.49
N LEU A 17 7.26 14.83 -1.82
CA LEU A 17 8.02 13.77 -2.45
C LEU A 17 9.42 13.87 -1.84
N ASN A 18 9.81 12.88 -1.04
CA ASN A 18 11.23 12.67 -0.78
C ASN A 18 11.91 12.63 -2.14
N ALA A 19 13.00 13.39 -2.30
CA ALA A 19 13.68 13.66 -3.55
C ALA A 19 13.76 12.42 -4.47
N GLN A 20 12.85 12.30 -5.44
CA GLN A 20 12.85 11.18 -6.37
C GLN A 20 13.22 11.68 -7.76
N ASN A 21 14.22 11.00 -8.35
CA ASN A 21 14.61 11.24 -9.72
C ASN A 21 13.57 10.61 -10.63
N LEU A 22 13.04 11.36 -11.59
CA LEU A 22 12.06 10.86 -12.56
C LEU A 22 12.69 10.00 -13.65
N PHE A 23 14.00 10.17 -13.87
CA PHE A 23 14.73 9.48 -14.93
C PHE A 23 15.92 8.69 -14.36
N PRO A 24 16.31 7.59 -15.04
CA PRO A 24 17.25 6.61 -14.50
C PRO A 24 18.67 7.11 -14.28
N ILE A 25 19.11 8.16 -14.97
CA ILE A 25 20.46 8.72 -14.80
C ILE A 25 20.39 9.95 -13.89
N LYS A 26 20.94 9.82 -12.68
CA LYS A 26 21.02 10.88 -11.67
C LYS A 26 22.30 11.71 -11.83
N LEU A 27 22.21 13.01 -11.58
CA LEU A 27 23.36 13.91 -11.45
C LEU A 27 23.48 14.41 -10.00
N GLU A 28 24.71 14.46 -9.46
CA GLU A 28 24.98 14.87 -8.07
C GLU A 28 25.29 16.37 -7.92
N ASN A 29 25.00 17.17 -8.94
CA ASN A 29 25.25 18.61 -8.99
C ASN A 29 24.16 19.47 -8.30
N CYS A 30 23.03 18.88 -7.93
CA CYS A 30 21.89 19.61 -7.37
C CYS A 30 21.63 19.25 -5.91
N LYS A 31 21.40 20.27 -5.07
CA LYS A 31 20.81 20.05 -3.73
C LYS A 31 19.33 19.72 -3.88
N ALA A 32 18.99 18.45 -3.82
CA ALA A 32 17.65 17.94 -4.09
C ALA A 32 16.81 17.69 -2.82
N ASP A 33 17.28 18.14 -1.65
CA ASP A 33 16.74 17.80 -0.31
C ASP A 33 15.22 17.95 -0.17
N LYS A 34 14.61 18.90 -0.89
CA LYS A 34 13.17 19.12 -0.94
C LYS A 34 12.77 19.87 -2.21
N PHE A 35 11.76 19.38 -2.93
CA PHE A 35 11.11 20.08 -4.04
C PHE A 35 9.72 19.49 -4.28
N CYS A 36 8.83 20.26 -4.91
CA CYS A 36 7.55 19.74 -5.40
C CYS A 36 7.64 19.40 -6.90
N LEU A 37 6.82 18.46 -7.38
CA LEU A 37 6.75 18.09 -8.79
C LEU A 37 5.70 18.94 -9.53
N ASP A 38 6.13 19.70 -10.54
CA ASP A 38 5.31 20.56 -11.43
C ASP A 38 4.18 21.31 -10.69
N CYS A 39 4.45 21.76 -9.45
CA CYS A 39 3.45 22.35 -8.56
C CYS A 39 3.30 23.88 -8.78
N GLY A 40 2.37 24.49 -8.03
CA GLY A 40 2.08 25.92 -8.05
C GLY A 40 0.80 26.28 -8.81
N ASP A 41 0.16 27.36 -8.36
CA ASP A 41 -0.98 28.02 -9.05
C ASP A 41 -0.50 28.58 -10.39
N THR A 42 0.67 29.24 -10.36
CA THR A 42 1.45 29.60 -11.55
C THR A 42 2.61 28.63 -11.67
N LYS A 43 2.67 27.86 -12.76
CA LYS A 43 3.70 26.84 -12.99
C LYS A 43 5.07 27.46 -13.28
N ALA A 44 6.13 26.78 -12.83
CA ALA A 44 7.49 27.12 -13.23
C ALA A 44 7.66 26.99 -14.76
N THR A 45 8.38 27.93 -15.35
CA THR A 45 8.61 28.01 -16.81
C THR A 45 9.94 28.69 -17.15
N TYR A 46 10.17 29.06 -18.40
CA TYR A 46 11.30 29.86 -18.86
C TYR A 46 10.83 31.11 -19.63
N LYS A 47 11.72 32.09 -19.78
CA LYS A 47 11.52 33.20 -20.73
C LYS A 47 11.72 32.68 -22.15
N GLU A 48 10.67 32.76 -22.97
CA GLU A 48 10.60 32.13 -24.30
C GLU A 48 11.75 32.54 -25.23
N LYS A 49 11.96 33.85 -25.45
CA LYS A 49 13.05 34.37 -26.29
C LYS A 49 14.45 33.95 -25.84
N ASP A 50 14.65 33.77 -24.53
CA ASP A 50 15.95 33.34 -24.00
C ASP A 50 16.15 31.83 -24.20
N PHE A 51 15.07 31.04 -24.11
CA PHE A 51 15.10 29.61 -24.35
C PHE A 51 15.22 29.27 -25.84
N GLU A 52 14.66 30.08 -26.73
CA GLU A 52 14.91 30.01 -28.18
C GLU A 52 16.41 30.18 -28.49
N LYS A 53 17.05 31.22 -27.92
CA LYS A 53 18.50 31.43 -28.07
C LYS A 53 19.35 30.27 -27.54
N LEU A 54 18.90 29.61 -26.46
CA LEU A 54 19.56 28.41 -25.95
C LEU A 54 19.50 27.27 -26.98
N GLN A 55 18.33 27.07 -27.59
CA GLN A 55 18.15 26.05 -28.62
C GLN A 55 18.94 26.38 -29.90
N GLU A 56 19.04 27.66 -30.30
CA GLU A 56 19.88 28.10 -31.42
C GLU A 56 21.34 27.74 -31.19
N ARG A 57 21.90 28.08 -30.01
CA ARG A 57 23.28 27.69 -29.64
C ARG A 57 23.50 26.17 -29.68
N LEU A 58 22.52 25.38 -29.23
CA LEU A 58 22.60 23.93 -29.29
C LEU A 58 22.60 23.42 -30.74
N ASN A 59 21.78 23.99 -31.61
CA ASN A 59 21.73 23.63 -33.03
C ASN A 59 23.02 24.03 -33.78
N GLU A 60 23.65 25.14 -33.40
CA GLU A 60 24.92 25.58 -34.00
C GLU A 60 26.12 24.75 -33.52
N SER A 61 26.10 24.30 -32.25
CA SER A 61 27.23 23.61 -31.63
C SER A 61 27.23 22.08 -31.80
N LEU A 62 26.09 21.48 -32.18
CA LEU A 62 25.94 20.02 -32.27
C LEU A 62 25.85 19.55 -33.72
N ASN A 63 26.55 18.46 -34.04
CA ASN A 63 26.33 17.74 -35.30
C ASN A 63 25.12 16.82 -35.17
N LEU A 64 23.97 17.27 -35.71
CA LEU A 64 22.69 16.55 -35.66
C LEU A 64 22.41 15.71 -36.92
N LYS A 65 23.36 15.63 -37.86
CA LYS A 65 23.16 14.94 -39.14
C LYS A 65 22.95 13.44 -38.93
N GLY A 66 21.80 12.93 -39.36
CA GLY A 66 21.46 11.51 -39.22
C GLY A 66 21.08 11.08 -37.81
N VAL A 67 20.89 12.04 -36.89
CA VAL A 67 20.41 11.80 -35.52
C VAL A 67 18.92 12.09 -35.46
N SER A 68 18.15 11.17 -34.89
CA SER A 68 16.73 11.37 -34.62
C SER A 68 16.35 10.72 -33.30
N GLY A 69 15.53 11.41 -32.50
CA GLY A 69 15.05 10.85 -31.23
C GLY A 69 14.69 11.92 -30.21
N THR A 70 14.36 11.48 -29.00
CA THR A 70 13.96 12.35 -27.90
C THR A 70 14.74 12.01 -26.63
N VAL A 71 15.16 13.04 -25.90
CA VAL A 71 15.73 12.91 -24.56
C VAL A 71 14.93 13.80 -23.60
N LYS A 72 14.71 13.27 -22.39
CA LYS A 72 13.95 13.94 -21.33
C LYS A 72 14.87 14.28 -20.17
N PHE A 73 14.68 15.46 -19.60
CA PHE A 73 15.43 15.99 -18.47
C PHE A 73 14.49 16.43 -17.37
N GLN A 74 14.86 16.14 -16.13
CA GLN A 74 14.24 16.67 -14.93
C GLN A 74 15.10 17.86 -14.46
N VAL A 75 14.50 19.04 -14.36
CA VAL A 75 15.19 20.27 -13.96
C VAL A 75 14.54 20.85 -12.71
N LEU A 76 15.34 21.11 -11.69
CA LEU A 76 14.94 21.86 -10.51
C LEU A 76 15.06 23.35 -10.78
N VAL A 77 13.95 24.08 -10.64
CA VAL A 77 13.90 25.54 -10.72
C VAL A 77 13.69 26.10 -9.32
N ASP A 78 14.61 26.96 -8.87
CA ASP A 78 14.52 27.60 -7.56
C ASP A 78 13.75 28.94 -7.57
N SER A 79 13.41 29.44 -6.39
CA SER A 79 12.76 30.76 -6.20
C SER A 79 13.51 31.96 -6.80
N LYS A 80 14.80 31.81 -7.12
CA LYS A 80 15.66 32.83 -7.73
C LYS A 80 15.72 32.73 -9.26
N GLY A 81 15.06 31.73 -9.85
CA GLY A 81 15.06 31.50 -11.31
C GLY A 81 16.34 30.83 -11.81
N LYS A 82 17.03 30.05 -10.95
CA LYS A 82 18.13 29.17 -11.36
C LYS A 82 17.64 27.76 -11.60
N GLY A 83 18.17 27.14 -12.64
CA GLY A 83 17.92 25.75 -13.00
C GLY A 83 19.05 24.84 -12.56
N CYS A 84 18.73 23.58 -12.26
CA CYS A 84 19.70 22.53 -12.05
C CYS A 84 19.14 21.21 -12.58
N VAL A 85 19.80 20.60 -13.56
CA VAL A 85 19.40 19.31 -14.12
C VAL A 85 19.69 18.22 -13.09
N LEU A 86 18.63 17.57 -12.62
CA LEU A 86 18.68 16.56 -11.56
C LEU A 86 18.81 15.13 -12.14
N SER A 87 18.08 14.84 -13.21
CA SER A 87 18.13 13.52 -13.87
C SER A 87 17.74 13.57 -15.35
N TYR A 88 18.08 12.54 -16.11
CA TYR A 88 17.71 12.39 -17.54
C TYR A 88 17.65 10.93 -17.99
N ASN A 89 17.04 10.66 -19.15
CA ASN A 89 16.71 9.29 -19.59
C ASN A 89 17.64 8.66 -20.65
N ASP A 90 18.66 9.39 -21.11
CA ASP A 90 19.62 8.89 -22.10
C ASP A 90 20.75 8.07 -21.44
N LYS A 91 20.62 6.74 -21.46
CA LYS A 91 21.64 5.82 -20.94
C LYS A 91 22.93 5.79 -21.76
N SER A 92 22.90 6.24 -23.01
CA SER A 92 24.08 6.26 -23.88
C SER A 92 25.09 7.33 -23.49
N LYS A 93 24.65 8.33 -22.70
CA LYS A 93 25.43 9.51 -22.33
C LYS A 93 25.97 10.25 -23.57
N SER A 94 25.12 10.42 -24.58
CA SER A 94 25.51 11.05 -25.83
C SER A 94 26.05 12.47 -25.62
N GLN A 95 26.95 12.91 -26.50
CA GLN A 95 27.49 14.27 -26.47
C GLN A 95 26.38 15.34 -26.57
N ILE A 96 25.28 15.01 -27.25
CA ILE A 96 24.09 15.85 -27.33
C ILE A 96 23.48 16.04 -25.93
N SER A 97 23.25 14.95 -25.20
CA SER A 97 22.70 15.00 -23.83
C SER A 97 23.60 15.77 -22.88
N LEU A 98 24.92 15.55 -22.94
CA LEU A 98 25.90 16.26 -22.09
C LEU A 98 25.89 17.77 -22.36
N ARG A 99 25.82 18.17 -23.64
CA ARG A 99 25.77 19.59 -24.01
C ARG A 99 24.45 20.26 -23.60
N ILE A 100 23.33 19.55 -23.71
CA ILE A 100 22.04 20.05 -23.22
C ILE A 100 22.08 20.25 -21.70
N ILE A 101 22.65 19.30 -20.94
CA ILE A 101 22.80 19.41 -19.48
C ILE A 101 23.60 20.66 -19.11
N GLU A 102 24.71 20.91 -19.80
CA GLU A 102 25.55 22.08 -19.58
C GLU A 102 24.79 23.39 -19.83
N GLU A 103 24.12 23.52 -20.98
CA GLU A 103 23.35 24.73 -21.31
C GLU A 103 22.17 24.95 -20.34
N LEU A 104 21.46 23.90 -19.93
CA LEU A 104 20.35 24.00 -18.97
C LEU A 104 20.81 24.41 -17.57
N ASN A 105 21.95 23.90 -17.10
CA ASN A 105 22.53 24.30 -15.80
C ASN A 105 23.03 25.75 -15.81
N ASN A 106 23.49 26.24 -16.96
CA ASN A 106 23.93 27.63 -17.13
C ASN A 106 22.78 28.61 -17.45
N PHE A 107 21.59 28.09 -17.76
CA PHE A 107 20.43 28.91 -18.07
C PHE A 107 19.85 29.56 -16.80
N ASN A 108 19.88 30.90 -16.75
CA ASN A 108 19.44 31.70 -15.59
C ASN A 108 18.15 32.50 -15.85
N LYS A 109 17.38 32.12 -16.88
CA LYS A 109 16.14 32.79 -17.28
C LYS A 109 14.91 31.93 -17.00
N TRP A 110 14.97 31.13 -15.94
CA TRP A 110 13.82 30.40 -15.43
C TRP A 110 12.87 31.35 -14.71
N VAL A 111 11.58 31.04 -14.80
CA VAL A 111 10.50 31.69 -14.08
C VAL A 111 10.03 30.72 -12.99
N PRO A 112 10.14 31.09 -11.70
CA PRO A 112 9.75 30.21 -10.60
C PRO A 112 8.24 30.00 -10.52
N ALA A 113 7.83 28.88 -9.93
CA ALA A 113 6.42 28.65 -9.62
C ALA A 113 5.94 29.54 -8.47
N ILE A 114 4.65 29.83 -8.43
CA ILE A 114 4.01 30.66 -7.40
C ILE A 114 2.77 29.94 -6.85
N THR A 115 2.66 29.86 -5.54
CA THR A 115 1.49 29.36 -4.80
C THR A 115 1.04 30.44 -3.82
N LYS A 116 -0.24 30.83 -3.86
CA LYS A 116 -0.80 31.86 -2.96
C LYS A 116 0.08 33.13 -2.88
N ASN A 117 0.53 33.60 -4.05
CA ASN A 117 1.44 34.76 -4.22
C ASN A 117 2.84 34.64 -3.59
N LYS A 118 3.27 33.44 -3.19
CA LYS A 118 4.64 33.15 -2.73
C LYS A 118 5.36 32.27 -3.73
N LYS A 119 6.63 32.58 -4.00
CA LYS A 119 7.46 31.73 -4.86
C LYS A 119 7.79 30.42 -4.14
N GLU A 120 7.65 29.32 -4.85
CA GLU A 120 8.07 28.01 -4.37
C GLU A 120 9.59 27.96 -4.20
N GLU A 121 10.05 27.25 -3.17
CA GLU A 121 11.48 27.15 -2.86
C GLU A 121 12.24 26.46 -4.00
N LYS A 122 11.73 25.29 -4.43
CA LYS A 122 12.21 24.49 -5.56
C LYS A 122 11.06 23.70 -6.19
N VAL A 123 10.99 23.73 -7.51
CA VAL A 123 10.03 22.93 -8.30
C VAL A 123 10.76 22.10 -9.33
N SER A 124 10.42 20.83 -9.44
CA SER A 124 10.88 19.94 -10.50
C SER A 124 9.96 20.07 -11.72
N ILE A 125 10.53 20.35 -12.89
CA ILE A 125 9.85 20.35 -14.18
C ILE A 125 10.52 19.38 -15.15
N ASN A 126 9.75 18.89 -16.13
CA ASN A 126 10.28 18.04 -17.19
C ASN A 126 10.47 18.85 -18.48
N LEU A 127 11.60 18.61 -19.13
CA LEU A 127 11.88 19.10 -20.48
C LEU A 127 12.03 17.92 -21.41
N ILE A 128 11.45 18.03 -22.59
CA ILE A 128 11.68 17.10 -23.70
C ILE A 128 12.44 17.85 -24.80
N PHE A 129 13.59 17.30 -25.19
CA PHE A 129 14.34 17.73 -26.37
C PHE A 129 14.17 16.67 -27.45
N THR A 130 13.78 17.13 -28.64
CA THR A 130 13.57 16.30 -29.82
C THR A 130 14.55 16.72 -30.89
N VAL A 131 15.27 15.76 -31.48
CA VAL A 131 16.04 15.95 -32.70
C VAL A 131 15.24 15.35 -33.85
N LYS A 132 14.86 16.19 -34.80
CA LYS A 132 14.16 15.79 -36.02
C LYS A 132 14.59 16.69 -37.16
N ASP A 133 14.77 16.14 -38.35
CA ASP A 133 15.13 16.90 -39.55
C ASP A 133 16.41 17.74 -39.37
N ASN A 134 17.42 17.15 -38.70
CA ASN A 134 18.69 17.79 -38.30
C ASN A 134 18.53 19.03 -37.40
N LYS A 135 17.37 19.21 -36.76
CA LYS A 135 17.09 20.31 -35.85
C LYS A 135 16.69 19.79 -34.48
N LEU A 136 17.27 20.38 -33.45
CA LEU A 136 16.95 20.17 -32.05
C LEU A 136 15.96 21.23 -31.58
N SER A 137 14.88 20.77 -30.94
CA SER A 137 13.90 21.64 -30.27
C SER A 137 13.58 21.10 -28.88
N GLY A 138 13.55 21.98 -27.90
CA GLY A 138 13.20 21.70 -26.51
C GLY A 138 11.88 22.36 -26.12
N LYS A 139 11.12 21.72 -25.24
CA LYS A 139 9.95 22.33 -24.59
C LYS A 139 9.69 21.71 -23.23
N ILE A 140 8.90 22.38 -22.40
CA ILE A 140 8.37 21.77 -21.18
C ILE A 140 7.36 20.68 -21.55
N GLU A 141 7.53 19.51 -20.95
CA GLU A 141 6.55 18.44 -20.94
C GLU A 141 5.87 18.47 -19.57
N ARG A 142 4.64 18.98 -19.50
CA ARG A 142 3.92 19.07 -18.23
C ARG A 142 3.63 17.67 -17.69
N VAL A 143 3.77 17.52 -16.39
CA VAL A 143 3.39 16.27 -15.73
C VAL A 143 1.87 16.29 -15.61
N ASP A 144 1.23 15.39 -16.35
CA ASP A 144 -0.12 15.00 -16.04
C ASP A 144 -0.05 14.24 -14.70
N MET A 145 -0.36 14.94 -13.62
CA MET A 145 -0.27 14.37 -12.27
C MET A 145 -1.18 13.14 -12.12
N GLU A 146 -2.33 13.13 -12.81
CA GLU A 146 -3.26 11.99 -12.78
C GLU A 146 -2.66 10.79 -13.54
N ALA A 147 -2.05 11.00 -14.70
CA ALA A 147 -1.36 9.94 -15.44
C ALA A 147 -0.02 9.51 -14.80
N PHE A 148 0.66 10.42 -14.08
CA PHE A 148 1.89 10.14 -13.35
C PHE A 148 1.64 9.31 -12.10
N GLU A 149 0.60 9.65 -11.33
CA GLU A 149 0.10 8.80 -10.25
C GLU A 149 -0.27 7.40 -10.80
N LYS A 150 -1.01 7.34 -11.91
CA LYS A 150 -1.31 6.08 -12.63
C LYS A 150 -0.08 5.38 -13.24
N SER A 151 1.08 6.02 -13.33
CA SER A 151 2.30 5.38 -13.87
C SER A 151 3.00 4.50 -12.84
N PHE A 152 2.69 4.68 -11.56
CA PHE A 152 2.97 3.71 -10.51
C PHE A 152 2.10 2.44 -10.63
N ASP A 153 1.08 2.43 -11.51
CA ASP A 153 0.28 1.24 -11.86
C ASP A 153 1.00 0.28 -12.84
N LYS A 154 2.31 0.43 -13.10
CA LYS A 154 3.04 -0.67 -13.76
C LYS A 154 3.38 -1.71 -12.71
N PRO A 155 2.91 -2.97 -12.85
CA PRO A 155 3.21 -3.98 -11.86
C PRO A 155 4.72 -4.24 -11.91
N ASN A 156 5.39 -4.05 -10.78
CA ASN A 156 6.77 -4.51 -10.65
C ASN A 156 6.77 -6.03 -10.81
N SER A 157 7.84 -6.57 -11.39
CA SER A 157 8.09 -8.01 -11.34
C SER A 157 8.04 -8.51 -9.89
N PRO A 158 7.57 -9.75 -9.66
CA PRO A 158 7.55 -10.32 -8.32
C PRO A 158 8.96 -10.35 -7.72
N GLU A 159 9.09 -10.01 -6.44
CA GLU A 159 10.34 -10.13 -5.70
C GLU A 159 10.47 -11.55 -5.12
N ILE A 160 11.11 -12.45 -5.88
CA ILE A 160 11.29 -13.86 -5.51
C ILE A 160 12.62 -14.05 -4.79
N PHE A 161 12.56 -14.43 -3.50
CA PHE A 161 13.72 -14.72 -2.65
C PHE A 161 14.09 -16.19 -2.62
N ASN A 162 13.11 -17.09 -2.68
CA ASN A 162 13.37 -18.52 -2.78
C ASN A 162 13.66 -18.90 -4.23
N LYS A 163 14.95 -18.95 -4.57
CA LYS A 163 15.42 -19.26 -5.94
C LYS A 163 15.65 -20.76 -6.17
N ASP A 164 15.63 -21.56 -5.11
CA ASP A 164 15.91 -22.99 -5.15
C ASP A 164 14.64 -23.84 -5.34
N TYR A 165 13.46 -23.24 -5.15
CA TYR A 165 12.19 -23.90 -5.39
C TYR A 165 11.76 -23.83 -6.85
N THR A 166 11.28 -24.94 -7.39
CA THR A 166 10.69 -25.00 -8.73
C THR A 166 9.21 -24.64 -8.64
N TYR A 167 8.87 -23.41 -8.99
CA TYR A 167 7.48 -22.93 -8.99
C TYR A 167 6.66 -23.62 -10.06
N LYS A 168 5.51 -24.13 -9.63
CA LYS A 168 4.49 -24.72 -10.50
C LYS A 168 3.15 -24.04 -10.21
N ASN A 169 2.30 -23.99 -11.23
CA ASN A 169 0.95 -23.41 -11.17
C ASN A 169 -0.06 -24.36 -11.82
N GLU A 170 0.05 -25.66 -11.55
CA GLU A 170 -0.73 -26.72 -12.20
C GLU A 170 -2.25 -26.58 -11.94
N ASN A 171 -2.65 -26.02 -10.80
CA ASN A 171 -4.05 -25.79 -10.45
C ASN A 171 -4.63 -24.49 -11.03
N ILE A 172 -3.82 -23.61 -11.64
CA ILE A 172 -4.34 -22.35 -12.22
C ILE A 172 -5.46 -22.60 -13.24
N LYS A 173 -5.37 -23.70 -13.98
CA LYS A 173 -6.37 -24.09 -14.99
C LYS A 173 -7.74 -24.40 -14.40
N ASN A 174 -7.81 -24.75 -13.10
CA ASN A 174 -9.04 -25.07 -12.37
C ASN A 174 -9.76 -23.81 -11.89
N TYR A 175 -9.12 -22.64 -12.01
CA TYR A 175 -9.71 -21.36 -11.64
C TYR A 175 -9.99 -20.50 -12.88
N LYS A 176 -11.01 -19.67 -12.75
CA LYS A 176 -11.24 -18.51 -13.60
C LYS A 176 -10.93 -17.29 -12.75
N MET A 177 -10.06 -16.43 -13.26
CA MET A 177 -9.76 -15.14 -12.65
C MET A 177 -10.55 -14.07 -13.39
N THR A 178 -11.05 -13.07 -12.67
CA THR A 178 -11.72 -11.91 -13.26
C THR A 178 -11.17 -10.67 -12.59
N VAL A 179 -10.75 -9.70 -13.39
CA VAL A 179 -10.08 -8.48 -12.93
C VAL A 179 -10.94 -7.26 -13.25
N TRP A 180 -11.22 -6.45 -12.24
CA TRP A 180 -11.84 -5.14 -12.40
C TRP A 180 -10.86 -4.04 -11.99
N ASN A 181 -10.63 -3.10 -12.89
CA ASN A 181 -9.79 -1.92 -12.70
C ASN A 181 -10.47 -0.70 -13.35
N THR A 182 -9.86 0.48 -13.18
CA THR A 182 -10.38 1.75 -13.71
C THR A 182 -10.50 1.80 -15.24
N LYS A 183 -9.85 0.88 -15.98
CA LYS A 183 -9.88 0.83 -17.45
C LYS A 183 -11.03 -0.03 -18.00
N ASN A 184 -11.51 -1.00 -17.22
CA ASN A 184 -12.52 -1.96 -17.67
C ASN A 184 -13.79 -1.97 -16.81
N SER A 185 -13.87 -1.11 -15.80
CA SER A 185 -14.98 -1.06 -14.85
C SER A 185 -15.19 0.36 -14.30
N LYS A 186 -16.21 0.52 -13.44
CA LYS A 186 -16.49 1.77 -12.71
C LYS A 186 -15.78 1.83 -11.35
N LEU A 187 -14.77 0.99 -11.12
CA LEU A 187 -13.89 1.12 -9.98
C LEU A 187 -13.20 2.50 -10.04
N SER A 188 -13.24 3.27 -8.96
CA SER A 188 -12.77 4.66 -8.94
C SER A 188 -11.26 4.78 -8.75
N ASP A 189 -10.63 3.80 -8.13
CA ASP A 189 -9.17 3.73 -7.94
C ASP A 189 -8.68 2.28 -8.03
N ASN A 190 -7.46 2.10 -8.52
CA ASN A 190 -6.84 0.79 -8.65
C ASN A 190 -6.17 0.32 -7.34
N SER A 191 -5.84 1.23 -6.42
CA SER A 191 -5.24 0.89 -5.14
C SER A 191 -6.31 0.53 -4.12
N LEU A 192 -6.47 -0.76 -3.86
CA LEU A 192 -7.37 -1.29 -2.84
C LEU A 192 -6.59 -1.59 -1.56
N ASP A 193 -6.94 -0.90 -0.47
CA ASP A 193 -6.31 -1.13 0.83
C ASP A 193 -7.00 -2.27 1.58
N ASN A 194 -8.33 -2.27 1.58
CA ASN A 194 -9.12 -3.25 2.32
C ASN A 194 -10.46 -3.56 1.63
N ILE A 195 -10.97 -4.77 1.82
CA ILE A 195 -12.27 -5.22 1.30
C ILE A 195 -13.00 -6.08 2.34
N SER A 196 -14.31 -5.98 2.39
CA SER A 196 -15.13 -6.81 3.29
C SER A 196 -16.51 -7.08 2.71
N PHE A 197 -16.98 -8.32 2.84
CA PHE A 197 -18.36 -8.66 2.48
C PHE A 197 -19.29 -8.27 3.62
N ASP A 198 -20.41 -7.65 3.26
CA ASP A 198 -21.53 -7.53 4.17
C ASP A 198 -22.37 -8.81 4.21
N LYS A 199 -23.34 -8.85 5.12
CA LYS A 199 -24.19 -10.04 5.33
C LYS A 199 -25.15 -10.30 4.18
N ASP A 200 -25.43 -9.30 3.35
CA ASP A 200 -26.27 -9.42 2.17
C ASP A 200 -25.48 -9.93 0.95
N GLY A 201 -24.15 -9.98 1.07
CA GLY A 201 -23.23 -10.44 0.03
C GLY A 201 -22.75 -9.34 -0.89
N LEU A 202 -22.94 -8.06 -0.51
CA LEU A 202 -22.34 -6.93 -1.21
C LEU A 202 -20.89 -6.78 -0.73
N LEU A 203 -19.96 -6.67 -1.68
CA LEU A 203 -18.56 -6.41 -1.37
C LEU A 203 -18.37 -4.91 -1.15
N TRP A 204 -17.71 -4.55 -0.07
CA TRP A 204 -17.32 -3.18 0.24
C TRP A 204 -15.82 -3.03 0.06
N LEU A 205 -15.40 -1.94 -0.58
CA LEU A 205 -14.03 -1.66 -0.96
C LEU A 205 -13.61 -0.30 -0.42
N VAL A 206 -12.47 -0.29 0.26
CA VAL A 206 -11.73 0.92 0.61
C VAL A 206 -10.73 1.20 -0.52
N VAL A 207 -10.90 2.36 -1.16
CA VAL A 207 -10.08 2.89 -2.25
C VAL A 207 -9.39 4.18 -1.77
N ASP A 208 -8.27 4.58 -2.38
CA ASP A 208 -7.47 5.77 -1.97
C ASP A 208 -8.31 7.02 -1.65
N LYS A 209 -9.38 7.22 -2.42
CA LYS A 209 -10.29 8.39 -2.33
C LYS A 209 -11.75 8.00 -2.06
N GLY A 210 -11.98 7.07 -1.13
CA GLY A 210 -13.30 6.85 -0.52
C GLY A 210 -13.71 5.39 -0.40
N VAL A 211 -15.01 5.15 -0.41
CA VAL A 211 -15.62 3.82 -0.31
C VAL A 211 -16.52 3.51 -1.51
N GLN A 212 -16.33 2.31 -2.09
CA GLN A 212 -17.24 1.76 -3.09
C GLN A 212 -17.87 0.44 -2.64
N SER A 213 -19.05 0.14 -3.15
CA SER A 213 -19.63 -1.19 -3.05
C SER A 213 -19.70 -1.88 -4.42
N PHE A 214 -19.69 -3.21 -4.41
CA PHE A 214 -19.68 -4.05 -5.60
C PHE A 214 -20.61 -5.25 -5.43
N ASN A 215 -21.58 -5.40 -6.33
CA ASN A 215 -22.60 -6.46 -6.30
C ASN A 215 -22.27 -7.66 -7.20
N GLY A 216 -21.06 -7.72 -7.77
CA GLY A 216 -20.67 -8.72 -8.77
C GLY A 216 -20.75 -8.22 -10.21
N SER A 217 -21.41 -7.09 -10.46
CA SER A 217 -21.57 -6.51 -11.80
C SER A 217 -21.29 -5.00 -11.85
N GLU A 218 -21.73 -4.25 -10.84
CA GLU A 218 -21.64 -2.80 -10.81
C GLU A 218 -20.90 -2.30 -9.56
N PHE A 219 -20.08 -1.28 -9.76
CA PHE A 219 -19.47 -0.51 -8.67
C PHE A 219 -20.29 0.74 -8.40
N ILE A 220 -20.62 0.97 -7.13
CA ILE A 220 -21.38 2.13 -6.67
C ILE A 220 -20.52 2.93 -5.70
N ASN A 221 -20.27 4.21 -6.00
CA ASN A 221 -19.63 5.13 -5.08
C ASN A 221 -20.68 5.66 -4.08
N LEU A 222 -20.42 5.49 -2.79
CA LEU A 222 -21.40 5.77 -1.74
C LEU A 222 -21.25 7.17 -1.11
N GLU A 223 -20.15 7.87 -1.39
CA GLU A 223 -19.92 9.24 -0.90
C GLU A 223 -20.47 10.31 -1.84
N ALA A 224 -20.69 9.98 -3.12
CA ALA A 224 -21.18 10.92 -4.13
C ALA A 224 -22.52 11.62 -3.76
N ASN A 225 -23.30 11.03 -2.85
CA ASN A 225 -24.62 11.53 -2.44
C ASN A 225 -24.66 12.06 -0.99
N ASN A 226 -23.54 12.10 -0.27
CA ASN A 226 -23.54 12.55 1.13
C ASN A 226 -23.33 14.08 1.21
N THR A 227 -24.42 14.82 1.44
CA THR A 227 -24.37 16.29 1.56
C THR A 227 -23.68 16.79 2.84
N ASN A 228 -23.45 15.91 3.83
CA ASN A 228 -22.85 16.25 5.12
C ASN A 228 -21.32 16.03 5.19
N THR A 229 -20.72 15.36 4.21
CA THR A 229 -19.26 15.15 4.12
C THR A 229 -18.78 15.62 2.75
N LYS A 230 -18.59 16.95 2.61
CA LYS A 230 -18.08 17.59 1.37
C LYS A 230 -16.60 17.29 1.07
N VAL A 231 -15.99 16.34 1.78
CA VAL A 231 -14.59 15.95 1.63
C VAL A 231 -14.61 14.45 1.36
N THR A 232 -14.12 14.04 0.20
CA THR A 232 -13.67 12.66 -0.03
C THR A 232 -12.65 12.34 1.04
N GLU A 233 -12.99 11.45 1.97
CA GLU A 233 -12.08 11.03 3.03
C GLU A 233 -11.30 9.79 2.57
N SER A 234 -10.02 9.70 2.95
CA SER A 234 -9.28 8.45 2.82
C SER A 234 -9.65 7.55 4.00
N TYR A 235 -10.01 6.32 3.67
CA TYR A 235 -10.28 5.26 4.64
C TYR A 235 -9.16 4.23 4.56
N PHE A 236 -8.88 3.53 5.66
CA PHE A 236 -7.74 2.60 5.71
C PHE A 236 -8.14 1.18 6.12
N ALA A 237 -9.21 1.04 6.90
CA ALA A 237 -9.74 -0.24 7.36
C ALA A 237 -11.25 -0.30 7.22
N ILE A 238 -11.78 -1.51 7.02
CA ILE A 238 -13.21 -1.77 7.01
C ILE A 238 -13.52 -3.09 7.73
N GLY A 239 -14.58 -3.07 8.55
CA GLY A 239 -15.15 -4.28 9.16
C GLY A 239 -16.67 -4.23 9.16
N VAL A 240 -17.31 -5.38 8.95
CA VAL A 240 -18.78 -5.48 9.01
C VAL A 240 -19.19 -6.20 10.29
N ASP A 241 -19.97 -5.52 11.13
CA ASP A 241 -20.42 -6.06 12.40
C ASP A 241 -21.58 -7.05 12.27
N ASN A 242 -22.02 -7.59 13.40
CA ASN A 242 -23.11 -8.56 13.45
C ASN A 242 -24.50 -7.97 13.14
N ASN A 243 -24.67 -6.66 13.11
CA ASN A 243 -25.90 -6.00 12.71
C ASN A 243 -25.86 -5.54 11.24
N ASN A 244 -24.84 -5.96 10.49
CA ASN A 244 -24.60 -5.54 9.11
C ASN A 244 -24.21 -4.06 8.96
N THR A 245 -23.76 -3.43 10.04
CA THR A 245 -23.18 -2.09 10.00
C THR A 245 -21.76 -2.19 9.47
N LYS A 246 -21.42 -1.34 8.50
CA LYS A 246 -20.04 -1.25 7.99
C LYS A 246 -19.32 -0.19 8.81
N TRP A 247 -18.18 -0.56 9.37
CA TRP A 247 -17.33 0.32 10.17
C TRP A 247 -16.06 0.63 9.40
N PHE A 248 -15.64 1.88 9.41
CA PHE A 248 -14.49 2.36 8.67
C PHE A 248 -13.57 3.18 9.56
N ASP A 249 -12.28 3.03 9.36
CA ASP A 249 -11.28 3.96 9.89
C ASP A 249 -11.02 5.06 8.85
N GLY A 250 -11.21 6.31 9.23
CA GLY A 250 -10.89 7.50 8.42
C GLY A 250 -9.88 8.41 9.13
N LEU A 251 -9.33 9.38 8.41
CA LEU A 251 -8.20 10.22 8.84
C LEU A 251 -8.25 10.79 10.28
N GLN A 252 -9.44 11.10 10.81
CA GLN A 252 -9.59 11.70 12.15
C GLN A 252 -10.77 11.10 12.94
N SER A 253 -11.44 10.08 12.43
CA SER A 253 -12.67 9.56 13.02
C SER A 253 -12.95 8.13 12.61
N ILE A 254 -13.69 7.41 13.46
CA ILE A 254 -14.32 6.15 13.09
C ILE A 254 -15.69 6.46 12.50
N TYR A 255 -16.03 5.81 11.40
CA TYR A 255 -17.33 5.95 10.74
C TYR A 255 -18.09 4.65 10.77
N SER A 256 -19.41 4.74 10.84
CA SER A 256 -20.29 3.59 10.68
C SER A 256 -21.39 3.89 9.68
N TYR A 257 -21.70 2.95 8.80
CA TYR A 257 -22.75 3.06 7.81
C TYR A 257 -23.79 1.94 7.98
N ASP A 258 -25.03 2.36 8.25
CA ASP A 258 -26.24 1.54 8.13
C ASP A 258 -27.32 2.42 7.50
N LYS A 259 -27.38 2.41 6.15
CA LYS A 259 -28.18 3.29 5.28
C LYS A 259 -27.80 4.77 5.35
N THR A 260 -27.39 5.26 6.52
CA THR A 260 -26.85 6.59 6.76
C THR A 260 -25.47 6.50 7.39
N TRP A 261 -24.65 7.52 7.13
CA TRP A 261 -23.33 7.68 7.73
C TRP A 261 -23.44 8.27 9.12
N ASN A 262 -22.71 7.68 10.07
CA ASN A 262 -22.53 8.21 11.41
C ASN A 262 -21.03 8.36 11.69
N LYS A 263 -20.66 9.47 12.32
CA LYS A 263 -19.29 9.80 12.70
C LYS A 263 -19.14 9.61 14.21
N HIS A 264 -18.07 8.93 14.62
CA HIS A 264 -17.75 8.68 16.01
C HIS A 264 -16.44 9.39 16.38
N ASP A 265 -16.45 10.15 17.46
CA ASP A 265 -15.28 10.88 17.93
C ASP A 265 -14.27 9.92 18.57
N ILE A 266 -13.05 9.89 18.03
CA ILE A 266 -11.97 9.03 18.49
C ILE A 266 -11.52 9.34 19.92
N ASN A 267 -11.69 10.58 20.39
CA ASN A 267 -11.37 10.97 21.76
C ASN A 267 -12.41 10.43 22.75
N GLU A 268 -13.69 10.40 22.36
CA GLU A 268 -14.76 9.81 23.17
C GLU A 268 -14.61 8.29 23.28
N ILE A 269 -14.22 7.64 22.17
CA ILE A 269 -13.91 6.20 22.15
C ILE A 269 -12.61 5.90 22.91
N GLY A 270 -11.66 6.83 22.91
CA GLY A 270 -10.31 6.64 23.47
C GLY A 270 -9.36 5.91 22.51
N ILE A 271 -9.54 6.07 21.21
CA ILE A 271 -8.73 5.48 20.12
C ILE A 271 -7.96 6.59 19.37
N ASP A 272 -7.05 6.24 18.46
CA ASP A 272 -6.31 7.18 17.60
C ASP A 272 -6.35 6.84 16.10
N GLY A 273 -7.21 5.90 15.73
CA GLY A 273 -7.34 5.32 14.40
C GLY A 273 -7.38 3.79 14.51
N ALA A 274 -7.56 3.08 13.40
CA ALA A 274 -7.51 1.63 13.39
C ALA A 274 -6.75 1.08 12.18
N TYR A 275 -5.70 0.30 12.45
CA TYR A 275 -4.98 -0.48 11.44
C TYR A 275 -5.87 -1.56 10.80
N ASP A 276 -6.77 -2.16 11.59
CA ASP A 276 -7.70 -3.17 11.13
C ASP A 276 -8.97 -3.18 12.00
N ILE A 277 -10.09 -3.61 11.41
CA ILE A 277 -11.40 -3.72 12.06
C ILE A 277 -11.95 -5.14 11.84
N ILE A 278 -11.82 -6.00 12.85
CA ILE A 278 -12.15 -7.43 12.75
C ILE A 278 -13.42 -7.77 13.51
N ASN A 279 -14.41 -8.34 12.83
CA ASN A 279 -15.63 -8.85 13.47
C ASN A 279 -15.41 -10.26 14.03
N ASN A 280 -15.90 -10.50 15.25
CA ASN A 280 -16.17 -11.85 15.74
C ASN A 280 -17.66 -12.19 15.57
N PRO A 281 -18.01 -13.04 14.58
CA PRO A 281 -19.40 -13.36 14.30
C PRO A 281 -20.11 -14.11 15.45
N LYS A 282 -19.37 -14.76 16.35
CA LYS A 282 -19.96 -15.54 17.45
C LYS A 282 -20.32 -14.71 18.68
N THR A 283 -19.58 -13.63 18.96
CA THR A 283 -19.69 -12.90 20.23
C THR A 283 -20.22 -11.48 20.08
N GLU A 284 -20.46 -11.02 18.85
CA GLU A 284 -20.85 -9.63 18.55
C GLU A 284 -19.82 -8.60 19.04
N GLU A 285 -18.55 -9.01 19.10
CA GLU A 285 -17.43 -8.13 19.36
C GLU A 285 -16.83 -7.68 18.03
N LEU A 286 -16.62 -6.38 17.89
CA LEU A 286 -15.87 -5.78 16.80
C LEU A 286 -14.56 -5.23 17.38
N PHE A 287 -13.44 -5.63 16.78
CA PHE A 287 -12.09 -5.32 17.24
C PHE A 287 -11.46 -4.23 16.40
N PHE A 288 -11.07 -3.13 17.03
CA PHE A 288 -10.36 -2.01 16.42
C PHE A 288 -8.91 -2.01 16.92
N CYS A 289 -7.97 -2.32 16.03
CA CYS A 289 -6.55 -2.45 16.35
C CYS A 289 -5.82 -1.11 16.14
N SER A 290 -5.20 -0.53 17.17
CA SER A 290 -4.69 0.84 17.12
C SER A 290 -3.35 1.04 17.84
N ASP A 291 -2.78 2.25 17.80
CA ASP A 291 -1.57 2.60 18.54
C ASP A 291 -1.80 2.72 20.07
N LYS A 292 -3.06 2.90 20.48
CA LYS A 292 -3.50 2.94 21.89
C LYS A 292 -3.91 1.60 22.49
N GLY A 293 -3.98 0.55 21.67
CA GLY A 293 -4.37 -0.78 22.12
C GLY A 293 -5.41 -1.42 21.21
N LEU A 294 -6.05 -2.46 21.75
CA LEU A 294 -7.19 -3.11 21.14
C LEU A 294 -8.47 -2.53 21.73
N THR A 295 -9.20 -1.75 20.95
CA THR A 295 -10.53 -1.26 21.32
C THR A 295 -11.58 -2.25 20.83
N ILE A 296 -12.54 -2.59 21.70
CA ILE A 296 -13.58 -3.59 21.48
C ILE A 296 -14.93 -2.88 21.56
N PHE A 297 -15.71 -2.96 20.50
CA PHE A 297 -17.10 -2.54 20.50
C PHE A 297 -18.00 -3.77 20.63
N SER A 298 -18.90 -3.75 21.62
CA SER A 298 -19.91 -4.80 21.77
C SER A 298 -21.12 -4.24 22.50
N LYS A 299 -22.33 -4.55 22.00
CA LYS A 299 -23.60 -4.15 22.62
C LYS A 299 -23.68 -2.64 22.92
N GLY A 300 -23.21 -1.82 21.98
CA GLY A 300 -23.23 -0.35 22.11
C GLY A 300 -22.20 0.23 23.07
N LYS A 301 -21.25 -0.57 23.56
CA LYS A 301 -20.23 -0.14 24.53
C LYS A 301 -18.83 -0.37 23.99
N TRP A 302 -17.95 0.57 24.34
CA TRP A 302 -16.52 0.53 24.02
C TRP A 302 -15.73 0.05 25.24
N LYS A 303 -14.74 -0.82 25.01
CA LYS A 303 -13.78 -1.27 26.01
C LYS A 303 -12.41 -1.38 25.38
N THR A 304 -11.37 -0.92 26.04
CA THR A 304 -9.99 -1.02 25.53
C THR A 304 -9.17 -2.04 26.31
N ILE A 305 -8.29 -2.76 25.62
CA ILE A 305 -7.21 -3.57 26.17
C ILE A 305 -5.89 -2.91 25.75
N ASN A 306 -5.07 -2.56 26.74
CA ASN A 306 -3.74 -1.99 26.54
C ASN A 306 -2.79 -2.47 27.66
N LYS A 307 -1.53 -2.04 27.65
CA LYS A 307 -0.53 -2.38 28.68
C LYS A 307 -0.86 -1.87 30.07
N GLU A 308 -1.76 -0.91 30.22
CA GLU A 308 -2.19 -0.46 31.55
C GLU A 308 -3.09 -1.52 32.19
N ILE A 309 -3.97 -2.12 31.39
CA ILE A 309 -4.97 -3.12 31.81
C ILE A 309 -4.40 -4.55 31.79
N VAL A 310 -3.64 -4.92 30.75
CA VAL A 310 -3.00 -6.23 30.60
C VAL A 310 -1.49 -6.01 30.54
N LYS A 311 -0.81 -6.18 31.68
CA LYS A 311 0.63 -5.90 31.82
C LYS A 311 1.49 -6.76 30.90
N GLU A 312 1.00 -7.94 30.58
CA GLU A 312 1.62 -8.92 29.70
C GLU A 312 1.55 -8.53 28.22
N LEU A 313 0.73 -7.55 27.82
CA LEU A 313 0.66 -7.11 26.42
C LEU A 313 2.06 -6.63 25.96
N PRO A 314 2.62 -7.14 24.84
CA PRO A 314 3.98 -6.77 24.44
C PRO A 314 4.09 -5.27 24.12
N SER A 315 3.15 -4.72 23.34
CA SER A 315 3.07 -3.30 22.96
C SER A 315 1.62 -2.82 22.90
N ASN A 316 1.39 -1.52 23.15
CA ASN A 316 0.08 -0.90 22.92
C ASN A 316 -0.25 -0.79 21.43
N ARG A 317 0.75 -0.82 20.55
CA ARG A 317 0.55 -0.76 19.11
C ARG A 317 0.05 -2.11 18.61
N VAL A 318 -1.26 -2.30 18.62
CA VAL A 318 -1.94 -3.53 18.20
C VAL A 318 -2.22 -3.43 16.70
N TYR A 319 -1.71 -4.37 15.93
CA TYR A 319 -1.92 -4.41 14.48
C TYR A 319 -3.10 -5.31 14.10
N TYR A 320 -3.29 -6.41 14.82
CA TYR A 320 -4.31 -7.41 14.50
C TYR A 320 -4.87 -8.08 15.75
N ALA A 321 -6.15 -8.44 15.73
CA ALA A 321 -6.77 -9.27 16.75
C ALA A 321 -7.90 -10.14 16.18
N LYS A 322 -7.93 -11.42 16.53
CA LYS A 322 -9.04 -12.33 16.18
C LYS A 322 -9.23 -13.36 17.28
N LYS A 323 -10.49 -13.78 17.48
CA LYS A 323 -10.82 -14.89 18.38
C LYS A 323 -10.88 -16.20 17.61
N ASP A 324 -10.37 -17.26 18.25
CA ASP A 324 -10.50 -18.63 17.73
C ASP A 324 -11.78 -19.33 18.24
N SER A 325 -12.01 -20.56 17.78
CA SER A 325 -13.17 -21.38 18.16
C SER A 325 -13.24 -21.70 19.66
N LYS A 326 -12.13 -21.58 20.38
CA LYS A 326 -12.01 -21.79 21.84
C LYS A 326 -12.17 -20.48 22.62
N ASN A 327 -12.65 -19.41 21.98
CA ASN A 327 -12.85 -18.09 22.57
C ASN A 327 -11.55 -17.47 23.14
N ARG A 328 -10.38 -17.91 22.66
CA ARG A 328 -9.11 -17.27 22.96
C ARG A 328 -8.91 -16.13 21.99
N ILE A 329 -8.52 -14.96 22.49
CA ILE A 329 -8.16 -13.83 21.64
C ILE A 329 -6.67 -13.83 21.38
N TRP A 330 -6.31 -13.86 20.10
CA TRP A 330 -4.95 -13.75 19.62
C TRP A 330 -4.72 -12.31 19.17
N ILE A 331 -3.70 -11.66 19.71
CA ILE A 331 -3.40 -10.25 19.47
C ILE A 331 -1.96 -10.14 18.97
N GLY A 332 -1.80 -9.60 17.76
CA GLY A 332 -0.52 -9.22 17.19
C GLY A 332 -0.22 -7.75 17.45
N THR A 333 0.99 -7.46 17.94
CA THR A 333 1.46 -6.10 18.23
C THR A 333 2.80 -5.84 17.54
N PHE A 334 3.17 -4.56 17.39
CA PHE A 334 4.45 -4.16 16.79
C PHE A 334 5.69 -4.65 17.56
N SER A 335 5.53 -5.24 18.74
CA SER A 335 6.63 -5.78 19.53
C SER A 335 6.38 -7.21 20.00
N GLY A 336 5.57 -7.98 19.26
CA GLY A 336 5.29 -9.37 19.57
C GLY A 336 3.82 -9.72 19.60
N SER A 337 3.52 -10.95 20.01
CA SER A 337 2.15 -11.46 20.09
C SER A 337 1.76 -11.94 21.49
N ILE A 338 0.46 -11.95 21.77
CA ILE A 338 -0.13 -12.46 23.00
C ILE A 338 -1.41 -13.22 22.71
N MET A 339 -1.70 -14.22 23.53
CA MET A 339 -3.00 -14.89 23.57
C MET A 339 -3.64 -14.70 24.94
N ILE A 340 -4.91 -14.30 24.99
CA ILE A 340 -5.69 -14.22 26.23
C ILE A 340 -6.79 -15.28 26.15
N ASP A 341 -6.81 -16.21 27.10
CA ASP A 341 -7.81 -17.27 27.12
C ASP A 341 -9.17 -16.79 27.65
N GLU A 342 -10.19 -17.66 27.59
CA GLU A 342 -11.55 -17.35 28.04
C GLU A 342 -11.63 -16.95 29.54
N LYS A 343 -10.65 -17.35 30.35
CA LYS A 343 -10.55 -17.03 31.78
C LYS A 343 -9.76 -15.75 32.02
N GLY A 344 -9.31 -15.08 30.97
CA GLY A 344 -8.50 -13.86 31.03
C GLY A 344 -7.02 -14.12 31.28
N LYS A 345 -6.53 -15.37 31.22
CA LYS A 345 -5.11 -15.65 31.37
C LYS A 345 -4.36 -15.21 30.13
N ALA A 346 -3.47 -14.24 30.31
CA ALA A 346 -2.57 -13.73 29.29
C ALA A 346 -1.32 -14.60 29.13
N THR A 347 -1.02 -15.01 27.89
CA THR A 347 0.20 -15.72 27.49
C THR A 347 0.97 -14.86 26.50
N ASN A 348 2.00 -14.15 26.98
CA ASN A 348 2.91 -13.38 26.14
C ASN A 348 3.99 -14.30 25.54
N PHE A 349 4.17 -14.23 24.21
CA PHE A 349 5.10 -15.10 23.50
C PHE A 349 6.56 -14.58 23.42
N GLU A 350 6.82 -13.33 23.81
CA GLU A 350 8.16 -12.71 23.76
C GLU A 350 9.19 -13.39 24.67
N ASN A 351 8.73 -13.98 25.77
CA ASN A 351 9.59 -14.70 26.72
C ASN A 351 9.59 -16.22 26.49
N THR A 352 9.15 -16.67 25.32
CA THR A 352 9.09 -18.10 24.97
C THR A 352 10.12 -18.47 23.92
N SER A 353 10.28 -19.77 23.65
CA SER A 353 11.03 -20.30 22.51
C SER A 353 10.13 -20.62 21.31
N THR A 354 8.87 -20.17 21.33
CA THR A 354 7.93 -20.42 20.24
C THR A 354 8.26 -19.59 19.01
N VAL A 355 7.70 -19.98 17.86
CA VAL A 355 7.83 -19.25 16.59
C VAL A 355 7.27 -17.82 16.66
N LEU A 356 6.38 -17.53 17.62
CA LEU A 356 5.77 -16.21 17.79
C LEU A 356 6.67 -15.20 18.52
N LYS A 357 7.82 -15.62 19.05
CA LYS A 357 8.75 -14.71 19.74
C LYS A 357 9.23 -13.60 18.79
N GLY A 358 8.98 -12.35 19.16
CA GLY A 358 9.36 -11.17 18.38
C GLY A 358 8.49 -10.92 17.16
N LYS A 359 7.49 -11.77 16.89
CA LYS A 359 6.69 -11.74 15.67
C LYS A 359 5.27 -11.27 15.97
N CYS A 360 4.80 -10.32 15.17
CA CYS A 360 3.41 -9.87 15.16
C CYS A 360 2.59 -10.83 14.31
N ILE A 361 1.46 -11.32 14.85
CA ILE A 361 0.41 -11.91 14.02
C ILE A 361 -0.22 -10.79 13.19
N THR A 362 -0.27 -10.94 11.87
CA THR A 362 -0.87 -9.95 10.94
C THR A 362 -2.15 -10.43 10.30
N SER A 363 -2.39 -11.74 10.33
CA SER A 363 -3.63 -12.36 9.89
C SER A 363 -3.74 -13.74 10.53
N MET A 364 -4.98 -14.21 10.70
CA MET A 364 -5.27 -15.50 11.31
C MET A 364 -6.49 -16.16 10.67
N ASP A 365 -6.42 -17.47 10.44
CA ASP A 365 -7.60 -18.28 10.16
C ASP A 365 -7.54 -19.66 10.83
N GLU A 366 -8.67 -20.36 10.87
CA GLU A 366 -8.81 -21.61 11.60
C GLU A 366 -9.55 -22.68 10.76
N ASP A 367 -9.02 -23.91 10.76
CA ASP A 367 -9.70 -25.04 10.13
C ASP A 367 -10.77 -25.67 11.03
N GLU A 368 -11.51 -26.65 10.51
CA GLU A 368 -12.56 -27.35 11.27
C GLU A 368 -12.01 -28.25 12.37
N ASN A 369 -10.71 -28.56 12.34
CA ASN A 369 -10.04 -29.34 13.38
C ASN A 369 -9.55 -28.45 14.52
N GLY A 370 -9.62 -27.12 14.39
CA GLY A 370 -9.12 -26.15 15.36
C GLY A 370 -7.62 -25.89 15.28
N ASN A 371 -6.98 -26.23 14.16
CA ASN A 371 -5.64 -25.74 13.87
C ASN A 371 -5.74 -24.29 13.39
N ILE A 372 -4.80 -23.47 13.84
CA ILE A 372 -4.78 -22.04 13.55
C ILE A 372 -3.61 -21.74 12.63
N TYR A 373 -3.87 -20.96 11.59
CA TYR A 373 -2.90 -20.48 10.63
C TYR A 373 -2.64 -19.01 10.88
N PHE A 374 -1.37 -18.62 10.96
CA PHE A 374 -0.94 -17.25 11.19
C PHE A 374 -0.10 -16.75 10.03
N SER A 375 -0.35 -15.54 9.56
CA SER A 375 0.64 -14.71 8.90
C SER A 375 1.45 -13.95 9.94
N LEU A 376 2.77 -13.88 9.77
CA LEU A 376 3.68 -13.26 10.72
C LEU A 376 4.48 -12.12 10.10
N TYR A 377 4.75 -11.08 10.90
CA TYR A 377 5.61 -9.96 10.51
C TYR A 377 6.46 -9.47 11.69
N GLU A 378 7.70 -9.05 11.45
CA GLU A 378 8.57 -8.44 12.46
C GLU A 378 8.76 -6.95 12.21
N PHE A 379 8.00 -6.10 12.92
CA PHE A 379 8.12 -4.65 12.86
C PHE A 379 9.42 -4.09 13.49
N GLY A 380 10.19 -4.93 14.20
CA GLY A 380 11.40 -4.54 14.90
C GLY A 380 12.51 -4.01 13.98
N ASP A 381 13.16 -2.92 14.40
CA ASP A 381 14.18 -2.18 13.66
C ASP A 381 15.57 -2.84 13.65
N LYS A 382 15.68 -4.13 13.98
CA LYS A 382 16.97 -4.77 14.23
C LYS A 382 17.81 -4.97 12.96
N ASN A 383 17.19 -4.89 11.78
CA ASN A 383 17.82 -5.09 10.48
C ASN A 383 17.25 -4.13 9.42
N ALA A 384 17.33 -2.82 9.64
CA ALA A 384 16.94 -1.83 8.65
C ALA A 384 17.58 -2.15 7.27
N GLY A 385 16.74 -2.38 6.26
CA GLY A 385 17.16 -2.74 4.90
C GLY A 385 17.07 -4.23 4.53
N GLN A 386 16.84 -5.15 5.47
CA GLN A 386 16.51 -6.55 5.13
C GLN A 386 15.03 -6.68 4.78
N VAL A 387 14.75 -7.06 3.53
CA VAL A 387 13.39 -7.15 2.96
C VAL A 387 12.75 -8.52 3.15
N ASN A 388 13.52 -9.59 3.34
CA ASN A 388 13.02 -10.96 3.53
C ASN A 388 13.68 -11.57 4.78
N ARG A 389 13.01 -11.55 5.93
CA ARG A 389 13.58 -12.07 7.18
C ARG A 389 12.97 -13.42 7.52
N ASP A 390 13.20 -13.93 8.72
CA ASP A 390 12.69 -15.24 9.15
C ASP A 390 11.18 -15.19 9.51
N GLU A 391 10.42 -14.27 8.91
CA GLU A 391 8.95 -14.31 8.94
C GLU A 391 8.39 -15.35 7.97
N GLY A 392 7.07 -15.40 7.83
CA GLY A 392 6.36 -16.34 6.99
C GLY A 392 5.02 -16.68 7.63
N ILE A 393 4.58 -17.92 7.44
CA ILE A 393 3.38 -18.42 8.12
C ILE A 393 3.74 -19.37 9.26
N ALA A 394 2.85 -19.50 10.22
CA ALA A 394 2.92 -20.54 11.23
C ALA A 394 1.58 -21.28 11.38
N ILE A 395 1.67 -22.59 11.61
CA ILE A 395 0.53 -23.42 12.01
C ILE A 395 0.66 -23.69 13.50
N TYR A 396 -0.38 -23.38 14.26
CA TYR A 396 -0.57 -23.81 15.64
C TYR A 396 -1.55 -24.96 15.69
N TYR A 397 -1.03 -26.15 16.02
CA TYR A 397 -1.81 -27.37 16.08
C TYR A 397 -2.57 -27.48 17.41
N THR A 398 -3.65 -28.26 17.42
CA THR A 398 -4.47 -28.48 18.62
C THR A 398 -3.72 -29.09 19.81
N ASN A 399 -2.61 -29.79 19.55
CA ASN A 399 -1.71 -30.33 20.58
C ASN A 399 -0.77 -29.28 21.19
N GLY A 400 -0.84 -28.02 20.74
CA GLY A 400 -0.02 -26.91 21.21
C GLY A 400 1.31 -26.72 20.47
N ALA A 401 1.63 -27.57 19.48
CA ALA A 401 2.85 -27.45 18.70
C ALA A 401 2.73 -26.35 17.63
N PHE A 402 3.87 -25.72 17.31
CA PHE A 402 3.99 -24.77 16.20
C PHE A 402 4.83 -25.38 15.07
N LYS A 403 4.45 -25.08 13.83
CA LYS A 403 5.28 -25.33 12.64
C LYS A 403 5.34 -24.07 11.79
N GLN A 404 6.53 -23.57 11.52
CA GLN A 404 6.76 -22.39 10.70
C GLN A 404 7.15 -22.76 9.27
N PHE A 405 6.65 -22.01 8.31
CA PHE A 405 7.09 -22.06 6.92
C PHE A 405 7.64 -20.71 6.48
N THR A 406 8.80 -20.76 5.86
CA THR A 406 9.53 -19.63 5.30
C THR A 406 10.13 -20.04 3.94
N THR A 407 10.71 -19.11 3.21
CA THR A 407 11.46 -19.30 1.97
C THR A 407 12.57 -20.35 2.08
N SER A 408 13.10 -20.63 3.28
CA SER A 408 14.19 -21.60 3.47
C SER A 408 13.73 -23.05 3.65
N ASN A 409 12.44 -23.29 3.93
CA ASN A 409 11.92 -24.62 4.24
C ASN A 409 10.58 -24.96 3.55
N SER A 410 10.16 -24.13 2.59
CA SER A 410 8.88 -24.25 1.90
C SER A 410 8.99 -23.77 0.45
N GLY A 411 7.89 -23.85 -0.31
CA GLY A 411 7.78 -23.24 -1.64
C GLY A 411 7.31 -21.78 -1.62
N MET A 412 7.33 -21.11 -0.48
CA MET A 412 7.01 -19.68 -0.42
C MET A 412 8.08 -18.87 -1.18
N PRO A 413 7.68 -17.91 -2.04
CA PRO A 413 8.62 -17.06 -2.77
C PRO A 413 9.17 -15.92 -1.91
N PHE A 414 8.42 -15.51 -0.89
CA PHE A 414 8.72 -14.35 -0.06
C PHE A 414 8.09 -14.52 1.33
N ASN A 415 8.81 -14.11 2.39
CA ASN A 415 8.40 -14.32 3.78
C ASN A 415 7.42 -13.27 4.30
N HIS A 416 7.38 -12.08 3.70
CA HIS A 416 6.45 -11.04 4.12
C HIS A 416 5.04 -11.35 3.60
N THR A 417 4.22 -11.92 4.47
CA THR A 417 2.83 -12.29 4.20
C THR A 417 1.85 -11.28 4.80
N ASN A 418 0.85 -10.88 4.02
CA ASN A 418 -0.16 -9.91 4.44
C ASN A 418 -1.40 -10.59 5.04
N CYS A 419 -1.90 -11.64 4.39
CA CYS A 419 -3.14 -12.31 4.79
C CYS A 419 -3.04 -13.83 4.57
N VAL A 420 -3.66 -14.62 5.46
CA VAL A 420 -3.83 -16.07 5.31
C VAL A 420 -5.31 -16.40 5.47
N LEU A 421 -5.85 -17.17 4.52
CA LEU A 421 -7.22 -17.68 4.55
C LEU A 421 -7.24 -19.18 4.31
N TYR A 422 -8.06 -19.89 5.08
CA TYR A 422 -8.27 -21.32 4.90
C TYR A 422 -9.50 -21.57 4.03
N ASP A 423 -9.26 -22.21 2.89
CA ASP A 423 -10.30 -22.69 2.00
C ASP A 423 -10.88 -24.00 2.54
N LYS A 424 -12.07 -23.91 3.11
CA LYS A 424 -12.76 -25.06 3.68
C LYS A 424 -13.21 -26.10 2.65
N ILE A 425 -13.37 -25.69 1.39
CA ILE A 425 -13.85 -26.56 0.30
C ILE A 425 -12.69 -27.40 -0.21
N GLU A 426 -11.57 -26.76 -0.55
CA GLU A 426 -10.40 -27.46 -1.10
C GLU A 426 -9.38 -27.91 -0.06
N LYS A 427 -9.55 -27.50 1.20
CA LYS A 427 -8.63 -27.77 2.32
C LYS A 427 -7.23 -27.22 2.06
N VAL A 428 -7.15 -26.03 1.46
CA VAL A 428 -5.89 -25.34 1.14
C VAL A 428 -5.80 -23.98 1.83
N LEU A 429 -4.57 -23.47 2.03
CA LEU A 429 -4.35 -22.09 2.43
C LEU A 429 -4.13 -21.22 1.20
N TRP A 430 -4.79 -20.06 1.20
CA TRP A 430 -4.46 -18.93 0.35
C TRP A 430 -3.70 -17.91 1.17
N ILE A 431 -2.53 -17.51 0.69
CA ILE A 431 -1.61 -16.63 1.41
C ILE A 431 -1.20 -15.50 0.47
N SER A 432 -1.51 -14.26 0.81
CA SER A 432 -1.02 -13.10 0.08
C SER A 432 0.36 -12.68 0.60
N THR A 433 1.22 -12.26 -0.32
CA THR A 433 2.54 -11.70 0.01
C THR A 433 2.60 -10.22 -0.39
N ASP A 434 3.48 -9.46 0.24
CA ASP A 434 3.63 -8.03 -0.06
C ASP A 434 4.13 -7.79 -1.50
N ARG A 435 5.03 -8.63 -2.02
CA ARG A 435 5.76 -8.37 -3.29
C ARG A 435 5.87 -9.55 -4.24
N ALA A 436 5.30 -10.71 -3.92
CA ALA A 436 5.45 -11.93 -4.71
C ALA A 436 4.11 -12.58 -5.08
N GLY A 437 3.01 -11.83 -4.99
CA GLY A 437 1.68 -12.28 -5.37
C GLY A 437 1.05 -13.24 -4.35
N LEU A 438 0.31 -14.22 -4.87
CA LEU A 438 -0.55 -15.13 -4.14
C LEU A 438 0.10 -16.51 -4.05
N VAL A 439 0.00 -17.16 -2.90
CA VAL A 439 0.46 -18.54 -2.68
C VAL A 439 -0.74 -19.41 -2.34
N ARG A 440 -0.82 -20.59 -2.96
CA ARG A 440 -1.76 -21.66 -2.63
C ARG A 440 -0.99 -22.85 -2.05
N TYR A 441 -1.43 -23.34 -0.89
CA TYR A 441 -0.76 -24.41 -0.16
C TYR A 441 -1.74 -25.50 0.28
N ASP A 442 -1.61 -26.73 -0.23
CA ASP A 442 -2.60 -27.81 -0.02
C ASP A 442 -2.41 -28.69 1.22
N LEU A 443 -1.64 -28.22 2.21
CA LEU A 443 -1.28 -28.91 3.46
C LEU A 443 -0.51 -30.24 3.29
N ASN A 444 -0.42 -30.81 2.09
CA ASN A 444 0.38 -31.99 1.74
C ASN A 444 1.77 -31.61 1.18
N ASN A 445 2.27 -30.45 1.58
CA ASN A 445 3.57 -29.90 1.15
C ASN A 445 3.66 -29.48 -0.32
N ASN A 446 2.54 -29.24 -1.00
CA ASN A 446 2.54 -28.68 -2.36
C ASN A 446 2.25 -27.18 -2.34
N TRP A 447 3.15 -26.41 -2.94
CA TRP A 447 3.13 -24.95 -2.96
C TRP A 447 3.05 -24.46 -4.40
N GLU A 448 2.07 -23.62 -4.67
CA GLU A 448 1.89 -22.95 -5.95
C GLU A 448 1.87 -21.44 -5.75
N ASN A 449 2.41 -20.70 -6.71
CA ASN A 449 2.49 -19.25 -6.64
C ASN A 449 1.94 -18.61 -7.92
N TYR A 450 1.14 -17.58 -7.74
CA TYR A 450 0.46 -16.84 -8.79
C TYR A 450 0.79 -15.35 -8.68
N HIS A 451 1.26 -14.76 -9.76
CA HIS A 451 1.67 -13.36 -9.87
C HIS A 451 1.45 -12.83 -11.29
N ASN A 452 1.76 -11.55 -11.52
CA ASN A 452 1.48 -10.83 -12.77
C ASN A 452 2.27 -11.27 -14.00
N GLU A 453 3.16 -12.24 -13.88
CA GLU A 453 3.91 -12.78 -15.02
C GLU A 453 3.55 -14.24 -15.33
N ASN A 454 2.77 -14.90 -14.46
CA ASN A 454 2.38 -16.31 -14.63
C ASN A 454 0.87 -16.58 -14.43
N SER A 455 0.08 -15.52 -14.22
CA SER A 455 -1.36 -15.57 -13.96
C SER A 455 -2.05 -14.30 -14.44
N GLU A 456 -3.38 -14.25 -14.31
CA GLU A 456 -4.19 -13.07 -14.64
C GLU A 456 -4.23 -12.03 -13.49
N ILE A 457 -3.59 -12.30 -12.35
CA ILE A 457 -3.48 -11.32 -11.27
C ILE A 457 -2.65 -10.13 -11.78
N PRO A 458 -3.16 -8.89 -11.77
CA PRO A 458 -2.50 -7.78 -12.45
C PRO A 458 -1.22 -7.31 -11.76
N THR A 459 -1.01 -7.62 -10.48
CA THR A 459 0.14 -7.17 -9.68
C THR A 459 0.59 -8.23 -8.68
N SER A 460 1.85 -8.15 -8.26
CA SER A 460 2.40 -8.95 -7.15
C SER A 460 2.10 -8.37 -5.76
N TYR A 461 1.47 -7.19 -5.68
CA TYR A 461 1.10 -6.51 -4.43
C TYR A 461 -0.37 -6.75 -4.10
N ILE A 462 -0.62 -7.64 -3.14
CA ILE A 462 -1.95 -8.00 -2.66
C ILE A 462 -2.10 -7.52 -1.21
N SER A 463 -2.95 -6.52 -0.99
CA SER A 463 -3.16 -5.87 0.31
C SER A 463 -3.89 -6.81 1.28
N THR A 464 -5.02 -7.38 0.84
CA THR A 464 -5.81 -8.32 1.65
C THR A 464 -6.64 -9.24 0.74
N MET A 465 -7.30 -10.22 1.36
CA MET A 465 -8.14 -11.19 0.69
C MET A 465 -9.39 -11.48 1.52
N THR A 466 -10.48 -11.90 0.87
CA THR A 466 -11.68 -12.40 1.56
C THR A 466 -12.43 -13.40 0.70
N PHE A 467 -13.21 -14.28 1.32
CA PHE A 467 -14.12 -15.18 0.62
C PHE A 467 -15.52 -14.60 0.54
N ASP A 468 -16.20 -14.82 -0.59
CA ASP A 468 -17.66 -14.69 -0.63
C ASP A 468 -18.34 -15.92 -0.02
N LYS A 469 -19.68 -15.85 0.12
CA LYS A 469 -20.50 -16.96 0.65
C LYS A 469 -20.49 -18.22 -0.22
N ASN A 470 -20.08 -18.12 -1.49
CA ASN A 470 -19.97 -19.25 -2.42
C ASN A 470 -18.55 -19.85 -2.42
N GLY A 471 -17.63 -19.32 -1.60
CA GLY A 471 -16.25 -19.75 -1.54
C GLY A 471 -15.38 -19.24 -2.70
N ASN A 472 -15.79 -18.18 -3.39
CA ASN A 472 -14.93 -17.47 -4.35
C ASN A 472 -14.01 -16.53 -3.58
N LEU A 473 -12.73 -16.51 -3.97
CA LEU A 473 -11.72 -15.68 -3.33
C LEU A 473 -11.67 -14.31 -4.02
N PHE A 474 -11.70 -13.24 -3.24
CA PHE A 474 -11.51 -11.88 -3.71
C PHE A 474 -10.19 -11.33 -3.16
N LEU A 475 -9.43 -10.66 -4.02
CA LEU A 475 -8.14 -10.03 -3.70
C LEU A 475 -8.27 -8.52 -3.85
N ALA A 476 -7.94 -7.80 -2.79
CA ALA A 476 -7.65 -6.37 -2.86
C ALA A 476 -6.20 -6.22 -3.32
N THR A 477 -5.99 -5.60 -4.47
CA THR A 477 -4.64 -5.42 -5.04
C THR A 477 -4.35 -3.95 -5.28
N ARG A 478 -3.07 -3.62 -5.53
CA ARG A 478 -2.69 -2.27 -6.00
C ARG A 478 -3.07 -1.97 -7.45
N GLN A 479 -3.72 -2.91 -8.14
CA GLN A 479 -4.12 -2.79 -9.55
C GLN A 479 -5.55 -3.27 -9.80
N GLY A 480 -6.42 -3.04 -8.81
CA GLY A 480 -7.83 -3.32 -8.87
C GLY A 480 -8.25 -4.56 -8.10
N LEU A 481 -9.51 -4.96 -8.29
CA LEU A 481 -10.12 -6.10 -7.64
C LEU A 481 -9.91 -7.35 -8.51
N VAL A 482 -9.50 -8.45 -7.88
CA VAL A 482 -9.45 -9.76 -8.54
C VAL A 482 -10.43 -10.70 -7.86
N LYS A 483 -11.25 -11.40 -8.63
CA LYS A 483 -12.03 -12.56 -8.17
C LYS A 483 -11.41 -13.83 -8.75
N ILE A 484 -11.26 -14.84 -7.92
CA ILE A 484 -10.86 -16.19 -8.29
C ILE A 484 -12.02 -17.12 -7.96
N GLU A 485 -12.61 -17.71 -9.00
CA GLU A 485 -13.70 -18.68 -8.90
C GLU A 485 -13.28 -20.02 -9.50
N ARG A 486 -13.83 -21.12 -8.97
CA ARG A 486 -13.59 -22.47 -9.51
C ARG A 486 -14.38 -22.65 -10.81
N LYS A 487 -13.79 -23.37 -11.77
CA LYS A 487 -14.45 -23.70 -13.05
C LYS A 487 -15.45 -24.84 -12.93
#